data_AF-A0A257V6A8-F1
#
_entry.id   AF-A0A257V6A8-F1
#
_cell.length_a   1.000
_cell.length_b   1.000
_cell.length_c   1.000
_cell.angle_alpha   90.00
_cell.angle_beta   90.00
_cell.angle_gamma   90.00
#
_symmetry.space_group_name_H-M   'P 1'
#
loop_
_entity.id
_entity.type
_entity.pdbx_description
1 polymer ?
#
loop_
_entity_poly.entity_id
_entity_poly.type
_entity_poly.pdbx_seq_one_letter_code
_entity_poly.pdbx_strand_id
1 'polypeptide(L)'
;MPARWSWQGGALAPRAHTLAKNPVPLTPEVLERARAHFADHCASCHGNDGRGNTTIGRNMYPKPPDMTLKDTQSLPDGHLFYIIKNGVRLTGMPAWGQNTPEDDRETWELVHFIRHLPHLTDKELAQMEELNPKSPQEWEQEEAEKRFLAGGSAKPPSPRGRLNH
;
A
#
# COMPACT_ATOMS: atom_id res chain seq x y z
N MET A 1 -9.27 -19.19 -16.14
CA MET A 1 -8.04 -18.37 -16.12
C MET A 1 -8.43 -16.99 -15.63
N PRO A 2 -7.89 -16.47 -14.51
CA PRO A 2 -8.24 -15.11 -14.11
C PRO A 2 -7.71 -14.16 -15.18
N ALA A 3 -8.60 -13.28 -15.67
CA ALA A 3 -8.27 -12.28 -16.66
C ALA A 3 -7.04 -11.51 -16.21
N ARG A 4 -5.96 -11.57 -17.00
CA ARG A 4 -4.79 -10.71 -16.88
C ARG A 4 -5.26 -9.32 -17.30
N TRP A 5 -5.87 -8.59 -16.38
CA TRP A 5 -6.04 -7.15 -16.52
C TRP A 5 -4.64 -6.56 -16.38
N SER A 6 -3.93 -6.54 -17.50
CA SER A 6 -2.83 -5.63 -17.68
C SER A 6 -3.31 -4.23 -17.33
N TRP A 7 -2.48 -3.46 -16.63
CA TRP A 7 -2.57 -2.00 -16.52
C TRP A 7 -2.40 -1.30 -17.89
N GLN A 8 -2.86 -1.92 -18.97
CA GLN A 8 -2.94 -1.39 -20.33
C GLN A 8 -4.26 -0.66 -20.45
N GLY A 9 -4.29 0.55 -19.90
CA GLY A 9 -5.49 1.39 -19.88
C GLY A 9 -5.16 2.86 -19.70
N GLY A 10 -4.40 3.43 -20.65
CA GLY A 10 -4.17 4.88 -20.75
C GLY A 10 -3.16 5.42 -19.75
N ALA A 11 -2.36 6.39 -20.17
CA ALA A 11 -1.49 7.12 -19.25
C ALA A 11 -2.35 7.80 -18.19
N LEU A 12 -2.36 7.27 -16.96
CA LEU A 12 -3.02 7.92 -15.82
C LEU A 12 -2.41 9.31 -15.61
N ALA A 13 -1.10 9.43 -15.87
CA ALA A 13 -0.36 10.67 -15.79
C ALA A 13 -0.27 11.40 -17.15
N PRO A 14 -0.45 12.74 -17.19
CA PRO A 14 -0.10 13.55 -18.36
C PRO A 14 1.38 13.35 -18.74
N ARG A 15 1.68 13.46 -20.04
CA ARG A 15 3.03 13.22 -20.58
C ARG A 15 4.13 14.03 -19.86
N ALA A 16 3.84 15.28 -19.47
CA ALA A 16 4.77 16.11 -18.71
C ALA A 16 5.20 15.47 -17.38
N HIS A 17 4.27 14.84 -16.65
CA HIS A 17 4.58 14.12 -15.42
C HIS A 17 5.34 12.83 -15.68
N THR A 18 5.01 12.09 -16.76
CA THR A 18 5.72 10.84 -17.07
C THR A 18 7.22 11.01 -17.33
N LEU A 19 7.68 12.20 -17.72
CA LEU A 19 9.10 12.47 -17.99
C LEU A 19 9.86 13.02 -16.78
N ALA A 20 9.17 13.36 -15.69
CA ALA A 20 9.81 13.87 -14.49
C ALA A 20 10.67 12.77 -13.84
N LYS A 21 11.91 13.12 -13.53
CA LYS A 21 12.81 12.31 -12.70
C LYS A 21 12.62 12.71 -11.24
N ASN A 22 12.87 11.78 -10.33
CA ASN A 22 12.86 12.07 -8.91
C ASN A 22 13.93 13.13 -8.56
N PRO A 23 13.55 14.32 -8.06
CA PRO A 23 14.49 15.37 -7.71
C PRO A 23 15.09 15.18 -6.30
N VAL A 24 14.52 14.30 -5.47
CA VAL A 24 14.98 14.04 -4.11
C VAL A 24 16.17 13.07 -4.17
N PRO A 25 17.35 13.42 -3.61
CA PRO A 25 18.48 12.50 -3.54
C PRO A 25 18.12 11.25 -2.74
N LEU A 26 18.47 10.07 -3.25
CA LEU A 26 18.31 8.83 -2.51
C LEU A 26 19.38 8.73 -1.42
N THR A 27 18.96 8.82 -0.16
CA THR A 27 19.82 8.58 1.03
C THR A 27 19.16 7.55 1.94
N PRO A 28 19.91 6.90 2.85
CA PRO A 28 19.34 5.99 3.83
C PRO A 28 18.22 6.63 4.66
N GLU A 29 18.37 7.90 5.04
CA GLU A 29 17.40 8.64 5.84
C GLU A 29 16.13 8.94 5.05
N VAL A 30 16.26 9.24 3.74
CA VAL A 30 15.10 9.39 2.83
C VAL A 30 14.34 8.06 2.74
N LEU A 31 15.05 6.95 2.55
CA LEU A 31 14.42 5.64 2.44
C LEU A 31 13.74 5.22 3.74
N GLU A 32 14.35 5.52 4.89
CA GLU A 32 13.77 5.27 6.22
C GLU A 32 12.47 6.05 6.44
N ARG A 33 12.47 7.36 6.16
CA ARG A 33 11.25 8.19 6.25
C ARG A 33 10.16 7.72 5.30
N ALA A 34 10.52 7.42 4.05
CA ALA A 34 9.59 6.92 3.05
C ALA A 34 8.96 5.58 3.47
N ARG A 35 9.77 4.68 4.04
CA ARG A 35 9.32 3.40 4.57
C ARG A 35 8.33 3.58 5.73
N ALA A 36 8.61 4.49 6.67
CA ALA A 36 7.69 4.79 7.76
C ALA A 36 6.38 5.41 7.26
N HIS A 37 6.46 6.37 6.33
CA HIS A 37 5.30 6.98 5.68
C HIS A 37 4.43 5.92 4.97
N PHE A 38 5.06 5.01 4.22
CA PHE A 38 4.36 3.92 3.55
C PHE A 38 3.68 2.97 4.55
N ALA A 39 4.36 2.58 5.63
CA ALA A 39 3.83 1.69 6.65
C ALA A 39 2.55 2.25 7.30
N ASP A 40 2.52 3.57 7.54
CA ASP A 40 1.40 4.25 8.18
C ASP A 40 0.21 4.49 7.24
N HIS A 41 0.47 4.87 5.98
CA HIS A 41 -0.59 5.35 5.08
C HIS A 41 -0.96 4.38 3.96
N CYS A 42 -0.02 3.57 3.48
CA CYS A 42 -0.19 2.76 2.26
C CYS A 42 -0.38 1.27 2.55
N ALA A 43 0.25 0.78 3.63
CA ALA A 43 0.35 -0.65 3.90
C ALA A 43 -0.97 -1.33 4.26
N SER A 44 -1.99 -0.60 4.71
CA SER A 44 -3.33 -1.16 4.97
C SER A 44 -3.93 -1.83 3.73
N CYS A 45 -3.71 -1.25 2.55
CA CYS A 45 -4.19 -1.77 1.27
C CYS A 45 -3.09 -2.50 0.48
N HIS A 46 -1.86 -1.98 0.51
CA HIS A 46 -0.76 -2.52 -0.29
C HIS A 46 0.10 -3.58 0.43
N GLY A 47 -0.03 -3.72 1.75
CA GLY A 47 0.84 -4.55 2.59
C GLY A 47 2.22 -3.92 2.76
N ASN A 48 2.91 -4.20 3.87
CA ASN A 48 4.29 -3.73 4.09
C ASN A 48 5.26 -4.25 3.00
N ASP A 49 4.96 -5.42 2.41
CA ASP A 49 5.70 -6.01 1.30
C ASP A 49 5.34 -5.44 -0.08
N GLY A 50 4.34 -4.54 -0.15
CA GLY A 50 3.88 -3.90 -1.38
C GLY A 50 3.17 -4.83 -2.37
N ARG A 51 2.81 -6.05 -1.98
CA ARG A 51 2.20 -7.06 -2.87
C ARG A 51 0.68 -6.96 -2.99
N GLY A 52 0.03 -6.11 -2.20
CA GLY A 52 -1.43 -5.94 -2.19
C GLY A 52 -2.20 -7.09 -1.55
N ASN A 53 -1.51 -8.03 -0.88
CA ASN A 53 -2.09 -9.23 -0.30
C ASN A 53 -2.66 -9.02 1.10
N THR A 54 -3.26 -7.86 1.40
CA THR A 54 -3.94 -7.61 2.68
C THR A 54 -5.40 -8.03 2.63
N THR A 55 -6.06 -8.15 3.80
CA THR A 55 -7.51 -8.41 3.85
C THR A 55 -8.30 -7.32 3.14
N ILE A 56 -7.87 -6.06 3.24
CA ILE A 56 -8.49 -4.94 2.51
C ILE A 56 -8.17 -5.04 1.01
N GLY A 57 -6.89 -5.08 0.65
CA GLY A 57 -6.43 -5.03 -0.75
C GLY A 57 -6.99 -6.15 -1.61
N ARG A 58 -7.09 -7.39 -1.09
CA ARG A 58 -7.66 -8.53 -1.83
C ARG A 58 -9.14 -8.37 -2.15
N ASN A 59 -9.87 -7.53 -1.41
CA ASN A 59 -11.30 -7.29 -1.54
C ASN A 59 -11.64 -5.97 -2.28
N MET A 60 -10.65 -5.19 -2.71
CA MET A 60 -10.87 -3.97 -3.50
C MET A 60 -11.07 -4.27 -4.99
N TYR A 61 -11.78 -3.38 -5.69
CA TYR A 61 -11.89 -3.38 -7.14
C TYR A 61 -11.62 -1.96 -7.72
N PRO A 62 -10.60 -1.80 -8.59
CA PRO A 62 -9.56 -2.76 -8.89
C PRO A 62 -8.71 -3.11 -7.66
N LYS A 63 -8.05 -4.27 -7.69
CA LYS A 63 -7.10 -4.66 -6.64
C LYS A 63 -5.85 -3.79 -6.71
N PRO A 64 -5.21 -3.48 -5.56
CA PRO A 64 -3.87 -2.90 -5.55
C PRO A 64 -2.91 -3.78 -6.37
N PRO A 65 -2.05 -3.19 -7.21
CA PRO A 65 -1.06 -3.97 -7.94
C PRO A 65 0.00 -4.51 -6.98
N ASP A 66 0.62 -5.63 -7.36
CA ASP A 66 1.89 -6.02 -6.76
C ASP A 66 2.98 -5.08 -7.28
N MET A 67 3.45 -4.20 -6.40
CA MET A 67 4.42 -3.17 -6.75
C MET A 67 5.83 -3.72 -6.90
N THR A 68 6.08 -4.97 -6.51
CA THR A 68 7.38 -5.65 -6.70
C THR A 68 7.58 -6.12 -8.15
N LEU A 69 6.49 -6.22 -8.93
CA LEU A 69 6.52 -6.74 -10.30
C LEU A 69 6.95 -5.70 -11.34
N LYS A 70 7.44 -6.22 -12.48
CA LYS A 70 7.92 -5.42 -13.62
C LYS A 70 6.90 -4.40 -14.12
N ASP A 71 5.61 -4.70 -14.09
CA ASP A 71 4.57 -3.80 -14.58
C ASP A 71 4.58 -2.47 -13.81
N THR A 72 4.80 -2.50 -12.49
CA THR A 72 4.97 -1.30 -11.66
C THR A 72 6.40 -0.76 -11.77
N GLN A 73 7.40 -1.64 -11.67
CA GLN A 73 8.81 -1.24 -11.64
C GLN A 73 9.33 -0.67 -12.98
N SER A 74 8.61 -0.84 -14.09
CA SER A 74 8.96 -0.24 -15.37
C SER A 74 8.27 1.10 -15.65
N LEU A 75 7.32 1.53 -14.81
CA LEU A 75 6.72 2.85 -14.93
C LEU A 75 7.80 3.94 -14.72
N PRO A 76 7.73 5.10 -15.38
CA PRO A 76 8.60 6.23 -15.04
C PRO A 76 8.34 6.76 -13.63
N ASP A 77 9.36 7.31 -12.96
CA ASP A 77 9.23 7.85 -11.59
C ASP A 77 8.12 8.90 -11.49
N GLY A 78 8.06 9.84 -12.44
CA GLY A 78 7.01 10.85 -12.45
C GLY A 78 5.61 10.31 -12.73
N HIS A 79 5.48 9.11 -13.30
CA HIS A 79 4.19 8.43 -13.37
C HIS A 79 3.78 7.88 -12.00
N LEU A 80 4.69 7.24 -11.27
CA LEU A 80 4.44 6.78 -9.89
C LEU A 80 4.09 7.97 -8.99
N PHE A 81 4.86 9.05 -9.05
CA PHE A 81 4.58 10.31 -8.35
C PHE A 81 3.16 10.81 -8.64
N TYR A 82 2.77 10.86 -9.91
CA TYR A 82 1.45 11.34 -10.29
C TYR A 82 0.32 10.48 -9.69
N ILE A 83 0.47 9.16 -9.72
CA ILE A 83 -0.52 8.23 -9.15
C ILE A 83 -0.65 8.43 -7.64
N ILE A 84 0.46 8.56 -6.91
CA ILE A 84 0.43 8.77 -5.46
C ILE A 84 -0.21 10.12 -5.13
N LYS A 85 0.24 11.18 -5.81
CA LYS A 85 -0.24 12.55 -5.58
C LYS A 85 -1.74 12.71 -5.86
N ASN A 86 -2.24 12.11 -6.94
CA ASN A 86 -3.60 12.35 -7.42
C ASN A 86 -4.59 11.22 -7.09
N GLY A 87 -4.09 10.10 -6.57
CA GLY A 87 -4.85 8.87 -6.45
C GLY A 87 -5.29 8.32 -7.81
N VAL A 88 -6.23 7.37 -7.77
CA VAL A 88 -6.83 6.83 -9.00
C VAL A 88 -8.34 6.96 -8.91
N ARG A 89 -8.90 7.80 -9.79
CA ARG A 89 -10.35 8.05 -9.87
C ARG A 89 -11.12 6.75 -10.05
N LEU A 90 -12.26 6.65 -9.36
CA LEU A 90 -13.16 5.48 -9.40
C LEU A 90 -12.51 4.18 -8.87
N THR A 91 -11.50 4.33 -8.01
CA THR A 91 -10.88 3.24 -7.24
C THR A 91 -10.84 3.63 -5.77
N GLY A 92 -10.40 2.71 -4.90
CA GLY A 92 -10.14 3.05 -3.50
C GLY A 92 -8.76 3.66 -3.21
N MET A 93 -7.96 4.00 -4.24
CA MET A 93 -6.67 4.68 -4.05
C MET A 93 -6.89 6.19 -3.88
N PRO A 94 -6.70 6.75 -2.67
CA PRO A 94 -6.88 8.18 -2.42
C PRO A 94 -5.73 9.01 -3.02
N ALA A 95 -5.95 10.31 -3.12
CA ALA A 95 -4.90 11.28 -3.38
C ALA A 95 -4.13 11.57 -2.09
N TRP A 96 -2.80 11.63 -2.18
CA TRP A 96 -1.93 11.96 -1.05
C TRP A 96 -1.31 13.36 -1.24
N GLY A 97 -1.49 14.22 -0.23
CA GLY A 97 -0.95 15.59 -0.19
C GLY A 97 -1.98 16.72 -0.33
N GLN A 98 -1.64 17.91 0.17
CA GLN A 98 -2.41 19.17 0.08
C GLN A 98 -1.89 20.11 -1.02
N ASN A 99 -1.14 19.57 -1.98
CA ASN A 99 -0.44 20.34 -3.02
C ASN A 99 0.58 21.37 -2.47
N THR A 100 1.26 21.03 -1.37
CA THR A 100 2.40 21.81 -0.86
C THR A 100 3.73 21.28 -1.41
N PRO A 101 4.81 22.10 -1.45
CA PRO A 101 6.15 21.62 -1.79
C PRO A 101 6.63 20.49 -0.87
N GLU A 102 6.23 20.50 0.40
CA GLU A 102 6.55 19.47 1.37
C GLU A 102 5.89 18.13 1.03
N ASP A 103 4.61 18.14 0.67
CA ASP A 103 3.88 16.94 0.22
C ASP A 103 4.50 16.35 -1.06
N ASP A 104 4.90 17.22 -2.00
CA ASP A 104 5.57 16.80 -3.22
C ASP A 104 6.90 16.11 -2.91
N ARG A 105 7.67 16.66 -1.96
CA ARG A 105 8.89 16.01 -1.49
C ARG A 105 8.60 14.63 -0.92
N GLU A 106 7.63 14.50 -0.02
CA GLU A 106 7.27 13.22 0.60
C GLU A 106 6.74 12.20 -0.41
N THR A 107 5.99 12.65 -1.41
CA THR A 107 5.55 11.80 -2.54
C THR A 107 6.74 11.28 -3.34
N TRP A 108 7.75 12.12 -3.60
CA TRP A 108 8.99 11.69 -4.25
C TRP A 108 9.82 10.74 -3.37
N GLU A 109 9.83 10.92 -2.06
CA GLU A 109 10.43 9.96 -1.12
C GLU A 109 9.72 8.60 -1.20
N LEU A 110 8.39 8.56 -1.25
CA LEU A 110 7.61 7.33 -1.45
C LEU A 110 7.94 6.62 -2.78
N VAL A 111 8.22 7.36 -3.86
CA VAL A 111 8.67 6.76 -5.12
C VAL A 111 9.97 5.97 -4.92
N HIS A 112 10.93 6.49 -4.15
CA HIS A 112 12.15 5.72 -3.81
C HIS A 112 11.83 4.43 -3.06
N PHE A 113 10.91 4.48 -2.09
CA PHE A 113 10.52 3.28 -1.37
C PHE A 113 9.82 2.26 -2.28
N ILE A 114 8.95 2.70 -3.20
CA ILE A 114 8.32 1.80 -4.18
C ILE A 114 9.38 1.11 -5.05
N ARG A 115 10.45 1.81 -5.44
CA ARG A 115 11.59 1.20 -6.15
C ARG A 115 12.35 0.19 -5.31
N HIS A 116 12.37 0.37 -4.00
CA HIS A 116 13.05 -0.51 -3.06
C HIS A 116 12.29 -1.78 -2.73
N LEU A 117 10.95 -1.81 -2.90
CA LEU A 117 10.10 -2.97 -2.57
C LEU A 117 10.59 -4.34 -3.10
N PRO A 118 11.10 -4.48 -4.34
CA PRO A 118 11.66 -5.76 -4.81
C PRO A 118 12.89 -6.26 -4.03
N HIS A 119 13.53 -5.37 -3.27
CA HIS A 119 14.75 -5.60 -2.49
C HIS A 119 14.53 -5.45 -0.98
N LEU A 120 13.27 -5.32 -0.54
CA LEU A 120 12.92 -5.18 0.87
C LEU A 120 13.44 -6.38 1.67
N THR A 121 14.17 -6.09 2.74
CA THR A 121 14.75 -7.11 3.61
C THR A 121 13.80 -7.51 4.73
N ASP A 122 13.99 -8.71 5.30
CA ASP A 122 13.22 -9.17 6.47
C ASP A 122 13.36 -8.21 7.66
N LYS A 123 14.54 -7.59 7.82
CA LYS A 123 14.79 -6.60 8.86
C LYS A 123 13.94 -5.34 8.65
N GLU A 124 13.91 -4.80 7.44
CA GLU A 124 13.10 -3.63 7.12
C GLU A 124 11.60 -3.93 7.24
N LEU A 125 11.18 -5.14 6.85
CA LEU A 125 9.81 -5.61 7.00
C LEU A 125 9.40 -5.67 8.47
N ALA A 126 10.21 -6.29 9.33
CA ALA A 126 9.96 -6.34 10.78
C ALA A 126 9.87 -4.93 11.38
N GLN A 127 10.76 -4.02 10.97
CA GLN A 127 10.69 -2.62 11.41
C GLN A 127 9.41 -1.92 10.95
N MET A 128 8.84 -2.27 9.78
CA MET A 128 7.56 -1.71 9.35
C MET A 128 6.40 -2.26 10.18
N GLU A 129 6.43 -3.55 10.52
CA GLU A 129 5.42 -4.20 11.38
C GLU A 129 5.37 -3.56 12.78
N GLU A 130 6.51 -3.13 13.31
CA GLU A 130 6.58 -2.36 14.56
C GLU A 130 5.89 -0.98 14.44
N LEU A 131 5.86 -0.39 13.25
CA LEU A 131 5.23 0.92 13.00
C LEU A 131 3.72 0.82 12.75
N ASN A 132 3.21 -0.36 12.37
CA ASN A 132 1.78 -0.60 12.17
C ASN A 132 1.27 -1.82 12.94
N PRO A 133 1.30 -1.77 14.29
CA PRO A 133 0.88 -2.90 15.11
C PRO A 133 -0.61 -3.18 14.92
N LYS A 134 -0.92 -4.43 14.54
CA LYS A 134 -2.30 -4.93 14.57
C LYS A 134 -2.86 -4.86 15.99
N SER A 135 -4.09 -4.38 16.11
CA SER A 135 -4.81 -4.40 17.38
C SER A 135 -5.10 -5.84 17.83
N PRO A 136 -5.27 -6.10 19.13
CA PRO A 136 -5.66 -7.42 19.62
C PRO A 136 -6.91 -8.00 18.93
N GLN A 137 -7.87 -7.15 18.56
CA GLN A 137 -9.09 -7.56 17.87
C GLN A 137 -8.81 -8.05 16.44
N GLU A 138 -7.89 -7.40 15.73
CA GLU A 138 -7.51 -7.82 14.37
C GLU A 138 -6.76 -9.15 14.40
N TRP A 139 -5.92 -9.38 15.42
CA TRP A 139 -5.30 -10.69 15.65
C TRP A 139 -6.37 -11.77 15.89
N GLU A 140 -7.31 -11.53 16.81
CA GLU A 140 -8.39 -12.47 17.11
C GLU A 140 -9.26 -12.79 15.88
N GLN A 141 -9.58 -11.77 15.08
CA GLN A 141 -10.35 -11.94 13.84
C GLN A 141 -9.57 -12.76 12.81
N GLU A 142 -8.30 -12.47 12.60
CA GLU A 142 -7.46 -13.21 11.65
C GLU A 142 -7.27 -14.68 12.09
N GLU A 143 -7.07 -14.94 13.38
CA GLU A 143 -7.01 -16.30 13.92
C GLU A 143 -8.35 -17.03 13.78
N ALA A 144 -9.47 -16.36 14.06
CA ALA A 144 -10.81 -16.92 13.88
C ALA A 144 -11.08 -17.27 12.41
N GLU A 145 -10.70 -16.39 11.47
CA GLU A 145 -10.79 -16.63 10.04
C GLU A 145 -9.92 -17.81 9.60
N LYS A 146 -8.64 -17.86 10.02
CA LYS A 146 -7.73 -18.98 9.72
C LYS A 146 -8.28 -20.30 10.24
N ARG A 147 -8.79 -20.30 11.48
CA ARG A 147 -9.40 -21.49 12.10
C ARG A 147 -10.64 -21.94 11.36
N PHE A 148 -11.48 -21.01 10.91
CA PHE A 148 -12.68 -21.30 10.11
C PHE A 148 -12.31 -21.92 8.76
N LEU A 149 -11.38 -21.29 8.03
CA LEU A 149 -10.91 -21.76 6.73
C LEU A 149 -10.19 -23.12 6.81
N ALA A 150 -9.57 -23.43 7.94
CA ALA A 150 -8.98 -24.75 8.22
C ALA A 150 -10.02 -25.84 8.60
N GLY A 151 -11.33 -25.53 8.53
CA GLY A 151 -12.41 -26.48 8.81
C GLY A 151 -12.85 -26.53 10.28
N GLY A 152 -12.40 -25.60 11.12
CA GLY A 152 -12.92 -25.44 12.49
C GLY A 152 -14.27 -24.73 12.49
N SER A 153 -15.25 -25.21 13.27
CA SER A 153 -16.52 -24.51 13.43
C SER A 153 -16.32 -23.15 14.11
N ALA A 154 -16.56 -22.06 13.38
CA ALA A 154 -16.55 -20.71 13.95
C ALA A 154 -17.79 -20.53 14.84
N LYS A 155 -17.59 -20.33 16.15
CA LYS A 155 -18.64 -19.80 17.02
C LYS A 155 -18.69 -18.29 16.78
N PRO A 156 -19.82 -17.70 16.35
CA PRO A 156 -19.89 -16.26 16.13
C PRO A 156 -19.60 -15.51 17.44
N PRO A 157 -18.91 -14.36 17.40
CA PRO A 157 -18.66 -13.56 18.59
C PRO A 157 -20.00 -13.16 19.22
N SER A 158 -20.11 -13.39 20.52
CA SER A 158 -21.30 -13.01 21.31
C SER A 158 -21.49 -11.50 21.21
N PRO A 159 -22.70 -10.99 20.90
CA PRO A 159 -22.96 -9.57 20.99
C PRO A 159 -22.74 -9.16 22.45
N ARG A 160 -21.79 -8.26 22.71
CA ARG A 160 -21.66 -7.62 24.03
C ARG A 160 -22.98 -6.90 24.29
N GLY A 161 -23.61 -7.24 25.41
CA GLY A 161 -24.93 -6.76 25.77
C GLY A 161 -25.01 -5.24 25.70
N ARG A 162 -26.11 -4.76 25.14
CA ARG A 162 -26.61 -3.40 25.39
C ARG A 162 -26.67 -3.21 26.91
N LEU A 163 -25.80 -2.37 27.45
CA LEU A 163 -26.02 -1.79 28.77
C LEU A 163 -26.97 -0.61 28.57
N ASN A 164 -28.18 -0.78 29.11
CA ASN A 164 -29.15 0.28 29.30
C ASN A 164 -28.58 1.30 30.29
N HIS A 165 -28.61 2.58 29.94
CA HIS A 165 -28.94 3.69 30.85
C HIS A 165 -29.49 4.85 30.04
#